data_AF-A0A6P7TNU0-F1
#
_entry.id   AF-A0A6P7TNU0-F1
#
_cell.length_a   1.000
_cell.length_b   1.000
_cell.length_c   1.000
_cell.angle_alpha   90.00
_cell.angle_beta   90.00
_cell.angle_gamma   90.00
#
_symmetry.space_group_name_H-M   'P 1'
#
loop_
_entity.id
_entity.type
_entity.pdbx_description
1 polymer ?
#
loop_
_entity_poly.entity_id
_entity_poly.type
_entity_poly.pdbx_seq_one_letter_code
_entity_poly.pdbx_strand_id
1 'polypeptide(L)'
;MFLSFTLSHHLEGVELLLSRGSEINGKSNDGRTPLHFAAGSYQEWTDGMKALMKHSAVEVNPRDVQGHTPLHFACSQGYLHTVDLLLGHNGIDANVVNNKGDTPLNVAVQR
;
A
#
# COMPACT_ATOMS: atom_id res chain seq x y z
N MET A 1 11.75 -21.79 0.24
CA MET A 1 11.99 -21.78 -1.23
C MET A 1 10.72 -21.46 -2.02
N PHE A 2 9.53 -21.95 -1.64
CA PHE A 2 8.28 -21.66 -2.38
C PHE A 2 7.79 -20.20 -2.31
N LEU A 3 7.88 -19.54 -1.14
CA LEU A 3 7.37 -18.17 -0.98
C LEU A 3 8.12 -17.13 -1.83
N SER A 4 9.44 -17.23 -1.94
CA SER A 4 10.24 -16.31 -2.75
C SER A 4 9.88 -16.37 -4.24
N PHE A 5 9.55 -17.56 -4.76
CA PHE A 5 9.16 -17.76 -6.16
C PHE A 5 7.77 -17.18 -6.48
N THR A 6 6.82 -17.28 -5.54
CA THR A 6 5.50 -16.67 -5.72
C THR A 6 5.56 -15.14 -5.68
N LEU A 7 6.37 -14.58 -4.77
CA LEU A 7 6.52 -13.12 -4.66
C LEU A 7 7.18 -12.52 -5.91
N SER A 8 8.16 -13.23 -6.51
CA SER A 8 8.79 -12.79 -7.77
C SER A 8 7.81 -12.80 -8.95
N HIS A 9 6.96 -13.83 -9.07
CA HIS A 9 5.91 -13.88 -10.10
C HIS A 9 4.87 -12.78 -9.95
N HIS A 10 4.47 -12.45 -8.72
CA HIS A 10 3.54 -11.34 -8.47
C HIS A 10 4.16 -9.99 -8.86
N LEU A 11 5.45 -9.78 -8.57
CA LEU A 11 6.17 -8.59 -8.97
C LEU A 11 6.26 -8.47 -10.50
N GLU A 12 6.66 -9.53 -11.20
CA GLU A 12 6.69 -9.57 -12.67
C GLU A 12 5.32 -9.27 -13.29
N GLY A 13 4.24 -9.79 -12.70
CA GLY A 13 2.88 -9.49 -13.13
C GLY A 13 2.53 -8.00 -13.00
N VAL A 14 2.92 -7.34 -11.90
CA VAL A 14 2.71 -5.90 -11.71
C VAL A 14 3.48 -5.10 -12.76
N GLU A 15 4.77 -5.39 -12.97
CA GLU A 15 5.58 -4.68 -13.95
C GLU A 15 5.07 -4.88 -15.38
N LEU A 16 4.66 -6.11 -15.74
CA LEU A 16 4.05 -6.40 -17.02
C LEU A 16 2.78 -5.58 -17.23
N LEU A 17 1.86 -5.56 -16.26
CA LEU A 17 0.62 -4.80 -16.36
C LEU A 17 0.87 -3.30 -16.52
N LEU A 18 1.81 -2.73 -15.75
CA LEU A 18 2.21 -1.32 -15.88
C LEU A 18 2.83 -1.03 -17.25
N SER A 19 3.67 -1.94 -17.78
CA SER A 19 4.26 -1.79 -19.12
C SER A 19 3.23 -1.81 -20.25
N ARG A 20 2.04 -2.37 -20.01
CA ARG A 20 0.91 -2.40 -20.97
C ARG A 20 -0.06 -1.24 -20.79
N GLY A 21 0.29 -0.23 -20.00
CA GLY A 21 -0.51 0.98 -19.83
C GLY A 21 -1.58 0.90 -18.75
N SER A 22 -1.47 -0.05 -17.81
CA SER A 22 -2.37 -0.06 -16.64
C SER A 22 -2.19 1.20 -15.80
N GLU A 23 -3.28 1.71 -15.25
CA GLU A 23 -3.27 2.90 -14.38
C GLU A 23 -2.70 2.58 -13.01
N ILE A 24 -1.53 3.13 -12.67
CA ILE A 24 -0.84 2.87 -11.40
C ILE A 24 -1.64 3.30 -10.16
N ASN A 25 -2.51 4.31 -10.32
CA ASN A 25 -3.41 4.81 -9.28
C ASN A 25 -4.87 4.40 -9.51
N GLY A 26 -5.13 3.44 -10.42
CA GLY A 26 -6.47 2.98 -10.73
C GLY A 26 -7.20 2.53 -9.46
N LYS A 27 -8.44 2.96 -9.27
CA LYS A 27 -9.23 2.69 -8.06
C LYS A 27 -10.20 1.54 -8.29
N SER A 28 -10.30 0.65 -7.31
CA SER A 28 -11.42 -0.30 -7.22
C SER A 28 -12.73 0.42 -6.86
N ASN A 29 -13.85 -0.31 -6.84
CA ASN A 29 -15.14 0.21 -6.40
C ASN A 29 -15.11 0.73 -4.95
N ASP A 30 -14.21 0.20 -4.11
CA ASP A 30 -14.00 0.67 -2.73
C ASP A 30 -13.04 1.87 -2.65
N GLY A 31 -12.63 2.44 -3.79
CA GLY A 31 -11.68 3.54 -3.85
C GLY A 31 -10.23 3.13 -3.58
N ARG A 32 -9.93 1.83 -3.51
CA ARG A 32 -8.60 1.32 -3.20
C ARG A 32 -7.71 1.31 -4.43
N THR A 33 -6.51 1.87 -4.29
CA THR A 33 -5.44 1.83 -5.30
C THR A 33 -4.58 0.57 -5.14
N PRO A 34 -3.73 0.21 -6.11
CA PRO A 34 -2.75 -0.87 -5.96
C PRO A 34 -1.92 -0.75 -4.68
N LEU A 35 -1.56 0.47 -4.27
CA LEU A 35 -0.79 0.69 -3.04
C LEU A 35 -1.57 0.33 -1.77
N HIS A 36 -2.90 0.50 -1.75
CA HIS A 36 -3.73 0.03 -0.63
C HIS A 36 -3.69 -1.50 -0.51
N PHE A 37 -3.84 -2.20 -1.64
CA PHE A 37 -3.78 -3.66 -1.66
C PHE A 37 -2.38 -4.16 -1.29
N ALA A 38 -1.33 -3.49 -1.75
CA ALA A 38 0.04 -3.81 -1.37
C ALA A 38 0.27 -3.68 0.13
N ALA A 39 -0.20 -2.58 0.73
CA ALA A 39 -0.04 -2.32 2.16
C ALA A 39 -0.84 -3.26 3.07
N GLY A 40 -1.96 -3.82 2.57
CA GLY A 40 -2.86 -4.69 3.34
C GLY A 40 -2.78 -6.19 3.04
N SER A 41 -1.94 -6.64 2.10
CA SER A 41 -1.94 -8.03 1.61
C SER A 41 -1.04 -8.96 2.42
N TYR A 42 0.27 -8.71 2.45
CA TYR A 42 1.23 -9.57 3.13
C TYR A 42 2.47 -8.80 3.57
N GLN A 43 2.95 -9.07 4.79
CA GLN A 43 4.11 -8.38 5.37
C GLN A 43 5.39 -8.54 4.53
N GLU A 44 5.60 -9.67 3.86
CA GLU A 44 6.83 -9.93 3.11
C GLU A 44 6.78 -9.45 1.65
N TRP A 45 5.66 -8.92 1.15
CA TRP A 45 5.58 -8.40 -0.24
C TRP A 45 6.14 -6.97 -0.39
N THR A 46 7.23 -6.69 0.33
CA THR A 46 7.86 -5.37 0.36
C THR A 46 8.47 -4.98 -0.99
N ASP A 47 8.97 -5.94 -1.78
CA ASP A 47 9.55 -5.65 -3.10
C ASP A 47 8.50 -5.21 -4.12
N GLY A 48 7.30 -5.78 -4.07
CA GLY A 48 6.16 -5.32 -4.87
C GLY A 48 5.75 -3.89 -4.50
N MET A 49 5.73 -3.57 -3.20
CA MET A 49 5.53 -2.20 -2.73
C MET A 49 6.60 -1.24 -3.23
N LYS A 50 7.90 -1.58 -3.11
CA LYS A 50 8.99 -0.75 -3.66
C LYS A 50 8.83 -0.55 -5.15
N ALA A 51 8.44 -1.60 -5.88
CA ALA A 51 8.23 -1.54 -7.31
C ALA A 51 7.04 -0.67 -7.71
N LEU A 52 6.00 -0.54 -6.90
CA LEU A 52 4.95 0.46 -7.11
C LEU A 52 5.46 1.86 -6.79
N MET A 53 6.13 2.02 -5.64
CA MET A 53 6.56 3.31 -5.11
C MET A 53 7.71 3.96 -5.90
N LYS A 54 8.49 3.19 -6.68
CA LYS A 54 9.55 3.74 -7.55
C LYS A 54 9.02 4.63 -8.68
N HIS A 55 7.73 4.53 -9.02
CA HIS A 55 7.12 5.30 -10.09
C HIS A 55 6.71 6.67 -9.57
N SER A 56 7.24 7.75 -10.15
CA SER A 56 6.96 9.14 -9.72
C SER A 56 5.49 9.54 -9.77
N ALA A 57 4.67 8.85 -10.57
CA ALA A 57 3.24 9.10 -10.69
C ALA A 57 2.40 8.46 -9.57
N VAL A 58 2.99 7.60 -8.72
CA VAL A 58 2.24 6.90 -7.67
C VAL A 58 1.76 7.87 -6.59
N GLU A 59 0.47 7.81 -6.29
CA GLU A 59 -0.09 8.52 -5.15
C GLU A 59 0.15 7.71 -3.87
N VAL A 60 0.76 8.34 -2.86
CA VAL A 60 1.17 7.65 -1.62
C VAL A 60 0.19 7.81 -0.45
N ASN A 61 -0.65 8.86 -0.47
CA ASN A 61 -1.74 9.05 0.50
C ASN A 61 -3.16 9.02 -0.13
N PRO A 62 -3.47 8.18 -1.13
CA PRO A 62 -4.82 8.10 -1.66
C PRO A 62 -5.76 7.62 -0.54
N ARG A 63 -6.98 8.14 -0.53
CA ARG A 63 -8.02 7.73 0.43
C ARG A 63 -9.03 6.82 -0.26
N ASP A 64 -9.31 5.68 0.37
CA ASP A 64 -10.42 4.80 0.00
C ASP A 64 -11.78 5.42 0.39
N VAL A 65 -12.90 4.74 0.11
CA VAL A 65 -14.24 5.27 0.42
C VAL A 65 -14.49 5.50 1.93
N GLN A 66 -13.72 4.84 2.80
CA GLN A 66 -13.76 5.02 4.25
C GLN A 66 -12.74 6.04 4.75
N GLY A 67 -12.01 6.68 3.83
CA GLY A 67 -10.98 7.65 4.15
C GLY A 67 -9.65 7.02 4.57
N HIS A 68 -9.50 5.70 4.50
CA HIS A 68 -8.26 5.02 4.85
C HIS A 68 -7.21 5.24 3.76
N THR A 69 -5.96 5.43 4.18
CA THR A 69 -4.78 5.45 3.31
C THR A 69 -4.09 4.09 3.33
N PRO A 70 -3.14 3.80 2.42
CA PRO A 70 -2.32 2.60 2.51
C PRO A 70 -1.66 2.42 3.88
N LEU A 71 -1.25 3.50 4.54
CA LEU A 71 -0.67 3.45 5.89
C LEU A 71 -1.66 2.98 6.95
N HIS A 72 -2.95 3.36 6.85
CA HIS A 72 -3.98 2.81 7.75
C HIS A 72 -4.09 1.28 7.61
N PHE A 73 -4.03 0.76 6.38
CA PHE A 73 -4.08 -0.68 6.14
C PHE A 73 -2.86 -1.39 6.76
N ALA A 74 -1.65 -0.90 6.50
CA ALA A 74 -0.42 -1.48 7.06
C ALA A 74 -0.43 -1.47 8.60
N CYS A 75 -0.82 -0.35 9.21
CA CYS A 75 -0.97 -0.20 10.66
C CYS A 75 -2.04 -1.13 11.21
N SER A 76 -3.20 -1.25 10.55
CA SER A 76 -4.24 -2.18 10.98
C SER A 76 -3.70 -3.60 11.03
N GLN A 77 -2.96 -4.06 10.03
CA GLN A 77 -2.45 -5.44 10.01
C GLN A 77 -1.24 -5.67 10.91
N GLY A 78 -0.67 -4.63 11.52
CA GLY A 78 0.56 -4.74 12.31
C GLY A 78 1.80 -5.07 11.47
N TYR A 79 1.79 -4.78 10.18
CA TYR A 79 2.89 -5.09 9.26
C TYR A 79 4.03 -4.09 9.42
N LEU A 80 4.85 -4.28 10.46
CA LEU A 80 5.90 -3.33 10.85
C LEU A 80 6.86 -2.95 9.71
N HIS A 81 7.29 -3.93 8.91
CA HIS A 81 8.18 -3.68 7.78
C HIS A 81 7.51 -2.84 6.68
N THR A 82 6.23 -3.08 6.42
CA THR A 82 5.41 -2.31 5.47
C THR A 82 5.20 -0.89 5.97
N VAL A 83 4.94 -0.71 7.27
CA VAL A 83 4.82 0.60 7.91
C VAL A 83 6.13 1.39 7.81
N ASP A 84 7.25 0.78 8.17
CA ASP A 84 8.59 1.41 8.07
C ASP A 84 8.91 1.82 6.63
N LEU A 85 8.62 0.94 5.66
CA LEU A 85 8.81 1.22 4.24
C LEU A 85 7.95 2.39 3.73
N LEU A 86 6.68 2.45 4.13
CA LEU A 86 5.81 3.59 3.80
C LEU A 86 6.35 4.87 4.42
N LEU A 87 6.64 4.88 5.72
CA LEU A 87 7.12 6.07 6.43
C LEU A 87 8.48 6.58 5.92
N GLY A 88 9.31 5.69 5.37
CA GLY A 88 10.57 6.06 4.71
C GLY A 88 10.41 6.71 3.33
N HIS A 89 9.22 6.68 2.73
CA HIS A 89 8.99 7.26 1.41
C HIS A 89 8.57 8.74 1.49
N ASN A 90 9.13 9.55 0.60
CA ASN A 90 8.81 10.98 0.56
C ASN A 90 7.32 11.24 0.31
N GLY A 91 6.78 12.25 1.00
CA GLY A 91 5.40 12.70 0.84
C GLY A 91 4.35 11.89 1.59
N ILE A 92 4.72 10.83 2.31
CA ILE A 92 3.77 10.10 3.18
C ILE A 92 3.35 10.99 4.34
N ASP A 93 2.03 11.06 4.58
CA ASP A 93 1.44 11.78 5.70
C ASP A 93 0.93 10.78 6.74
N ALA A 94 1.64 10.71 7.87
CA ALA A 94 1.33 9.81 8.97
C ALA A 94 0.09 10.23 9.79
N ASN A 95 -0.46 11.41 9.55
CA ASN A 95 -1.53 12.00 10.35
C ASN A 95 -2.87 12.12 9.60
N VAL A 96 -2.99 11.53 8.40
CA VAL A 96 -4.26 11.53 7.66
C VAL A 96 -5.34 10.88 8.53
N VAL A 97 -6.50 11.53 8.63
CA VAL A 97 -7.65 10.99 9.35
C VAL A 97 -8.62 10.28 8.40
N ASN A 98 -9.05 9.08 8.78
CA ASN A 98 -10.14 8.38 8.10
C ASN A 98 -11.51 9.01 8.43
N ASN A 99 -12.59 8.47 7.88
CA ASN A 99 -13.94 9.01 8.10
C ASN A 99 -14.47 8.81 9.53
N LYS A 100 -13.79 8.01 10.36
CA LYS A 100 -14.08 7.85 11.80
C LYS A 100 -13.28 8.81 12.68
N GLY A 101 -12.38 9.60 12.10
CA GLY A 101 -11.47 10.48 12.84
C GLY A 101 -10.21 9.76 13.36
N ASP A 102 -9.96 8.54 12.92
CA ASP A 102 -8.76 7.79 13.31
C ASP A 102 -7.60 8.12 12.39
N THR A 103 -6.43 8.34 12.97
CA THR A 103 -5.13 8.32 12.26
C THR A 103 -4.67 6.87 12.08
N PRO A 104 -3.65 6.59 11.24
CA PRO A 104 -3.03 5.28 11.17
C PRO A 104 -2.56 4.77 12.53
N LEU A 105 -2.04 5.66 13.39
CA LEU A 105 -1.62 5.32 14.76
C LEU A 105 -2.81 4.88 15.62
N ASN A 106 -3.95 5.58 15.54
CA ASN A 106 -5.16 5.19 16.28
C ASN A 106 -5.63 3.80 15.86
N VAL A 107 -5.59 3.48 14.56
CA VAL A 107 -5.97 2.16 14.03
C VAL A 107 -5.01 1.06 14.52
N ALA A 108 -3.72 1.36 14.66
CA ALA A 108 -2.72 0.39 15.14
C ALA A 108 -2.97 -0.09 16.57
N VAL A 109 -3.52 0.77 17.43
CA VAL A 109 -3.73 0.47 18.87
C VAL A 109 -5.14 -0.03 19.21
N GLN A 110 -6.05 -0.11 18.22
CA GLN A 110 -7.43 -0.58 18.41
C GLN A 110 -7.61 -2.11 18.31
N ARG A 111 -6.51 -2.88 18.17
CA ARG A 111 -6.56 -4.34 18.05
C ARG A 111 -6.20 -5.07 19.34
#